data_AF-A0A1F7QZF3-F1
#
_entry.id   AF-A0A1F7QZF3-F1
#
_cell.length_a   1.000
_cell.length_b   1.000
_cell.length_c   1.000
_cell.angle_alpha   90.00
_cell.angle_beta   90.00
_cell.angle_gamma   90.00
#
_symmetry.space_group_name_H-M   'P 1'
#
loop_
_entity.id
_entity.type
_entity.pdbx_description
1 polymer ?
#
loop_
_entity_poly.entity_id
_entity_poly.type
_entity_poly.pdbx_seq_one_letter_code
_entity_poly.pdbx_strand_id
1 'polypeptide(L)'
;MKKDINISFKSLKAVPARLRPILNKHGVFAAVLFVSIVYLFVVWRISSYAGAEPAVEAVDEALTSSAVPKIDPKAIGQIQSLEQNSPQVQALFNQARNNPFQE
;
A
#
# COMPACT_ATOMS: atom_id res chain seq x y z
N MET A 1 -15.09 -27.49 -34.58
CA MET A 1 -14.75 -26.31 -35.39
C MET A 1 -14.06 -25.29 -34.49
N LYS A 2 -12.74 -25.14 -34.62
CA LYS A 2 -11.99 -24.08 -33.91
C LYS A 2 -12.18 -22.79 -34.71
N LYS A 3 -12.78 -21.77 -34.10
CA LYS A 3 -12.91 -20.43 -34.69
C LYS A 3 -11.64 -19.66 -34.33
N ASP A 4 -10.75 -19.50 -35.30
CA ASP A 4 -9.57 -18.66 -35.15
C ASP A 4 -10.02 -17.19 -35.12
N ILE A 5 -9.99 -16.58 -33.93
CA ILE A 5 -10.28 -15.16 -33.77
C ILE A 5 -9.02 -14.40 -34.18
N ASN A 6 -8.90 -14.10 -35.47
CA ASN A 6 -7.87 -13.21 -36.00
C ASN A 6 -8.22 -11.77 -35.61
N ILE A 7 -7.79 -11.34 -34.42
CA ILE A 7 -8.01 -9.96 -33.93
C ILE A 7 -7.03 -9.04 -34.65
N SER A 8 -7.41 -8.56 -35.83
CA SER A 8 -6.64 -7.56 -36.57
C SER A 8 -6.76 -6.19 -35.91
N PHE A 9 -5.64 -5.52 -35.64
CA PHE A 9 -5.60 -4.14 -35.14
C PHE A 9 -6.29 -3.14 -36.08
N LYS A 10 -6.44 -3.48 -37.38
CA LYS A 10 -7.21 -2.67 -38.35
C LYS A 10 -8.73 -2.78 -38.13
N SER A 11 -9.25 -3.93 -37.67
CA SER A 11 -10.69 -4.06 -37.36
C SER A 11 -11.08 -3.37 -36.05
N LEU A 12 -10.14 -3.16 -35.11
CA LEU A 12 -10.41 -2.39 -33.88
C LEU A 12 -10.76 -0.92 -34.18
N LYS A 13 -10.18 -0.33 -35.24
CA LYS A 13 -10.42 1.08 -35.59
C LYS A 13 -11.80 1.35 -36.20
N ALA A 14 -12.51 0.32 -36.68
CA ALA A 14 -13.85 0.43 -37.25
C ALA A 14 -14.99 0.21 -36.23
N VAL A 15 -14.67 -0.32 -35.05
CA VAL A 15 -15.61 -0.49 -33.93
C VAL A 15 -16.22 0.84 -33.42
N PRO A 16 -15.48 1.95 -33.25
CA PRO A 16 -16.06 3.18 -32.66
C PRO A 16 -17.16 3.81 -33.53
N ALA A 17 -17.12 3.64 -34.85
CA ALA A 17 -18.12 4.22 -35.75
C ALA A 17 -19.51 3.57 -35.60
N ARG A 18 -19.57 2.29 -35.21
CA ARG A 18 -20.84 1.54 -35.03
C ARG A 18 -21.44 1.70 -33.63
N LEU A 19 -20.63 2.06 -32.64
CA LEU A 19 -21.08 2.32 -31.27
C LEU A 19 -21.64 3.74 -31.09
N ARG A 20 -21.26 4.68 -31.96
CA ARG A 20 -21.69 6.08 -31.94
C ARG A 20 -23.22 6.30 -31.86
N PRO A 21 -24.07 5.66 -32.69
CA PRO A 21 -25.52 5.89 -32.63
C PRO A 21 -26.18 5.26 -31.39
N ILE A 22 -25.62 4.16 -30.87
CA ILE A 22 -26.14 3.47 -29.67
C ILE A 22 -25.85 4.29 -28.41
N LEU A 23 -24.65 4.90 -28.34
CA LEU A 23 -24.29 5.83 -27.26
C LEU A 23 -25.15 7.09 -27.23
N ASN A 24 -25.66 7.60 -28.36
CA ASN A 24 -26.47 8.82 -28.33
C ASN A 24 -27.90 8.61 -27.81
N LYS A 25 -28.48 7.41 -27.97
CA LYS A 25 -29.86 7.12 -27.52
C LYS A 25 -29.92 6.59 -26.09
N HIS A 26 -28.88 5.88 -25.63
CA HIS A 26 -28.79 5.29 -24.29
C HIS A 26 -27.47 5.63 -23.58
N GLY A 27 -26.92 6.82 -23.85
CA GLY A 27 -25.59 7.22 -23.37
C GLY A 27 -25.45 7.19 -21.86
N VAL A 28 -26.49 7.59 -21.13
CA VAL A 28 -26.51 7.52 -19.66
C VAL A 28 -26.43 6.07 -19.19
N PHE A 29 -27.22 5.16 -19.78
CA PHE A 29 -27.18 3.74 -19.44
C PHE A 29 -25.82 3.12 -19.76
N ALA A 30 -25.26 3.43 -20.94
CA ALA A 30 -23.93 2.97 -21.34
C ALA A 30 -22.82 3.49 -20.40
N ALA A 31 -22.91 4.75 -19.96
CA ALA A 31 -21.98 5.33 -19.00
C ALA A 31 -22.05 4.66 -17.64
N VAL A 32 -23.27 4.45 -17.11
CA VAL A 32 -23.48 3.72 -15.85
C VAL A 32 -22.94 2.29 -15.96
N LEU A 33 -23.27 1.58 -17.03
CA LEU A 33 -22.79 0.23 -17.28
C LEU A 33 -21.25 0.18 -17.36
N PHE A 34 -20.64 1.14 -18.04
CA PHE A 34 -19.19 1.25 -18.13
C PHE A 34 -18.54 1.47 -16.76
N VAL A 35 -19.07 2.39 -15.95
CA VAL A 35 -18.61 2.64 -14.58
C VAL A 35 -18.76 1.38 -13.72
N SER A 36 -19.89 0.67 -13.82
CA SER A 36 -20.10 -0.59 -13.10
C SER A 36 -19.07 -1.66 -13.48
N ILE A 37 -18.75 -1.80 -14.78
CA ILE A 37 -17.72 -2.75 -15.24
C ILE A 37 -16.34 -2.38 -14.70
N VAL A 38 -15.97 -1.09 -14.75
CA VAL A 38 -14.70 -0.61 -14.20
C VAL A 38 -14.63 -0.87 -12.70
N TYR A 39 -15.71 -0.61 -11.96
CA TYR A 39 -15.78 -0.90 -10.52
C TYR A 39 -15.57 -2.39 -10.22
N LEU A 40 -16.29 -3.27 -10.91
CA LEU A 40 -16.13 -4.73 -10.75
C LEU A 40 -14.70 -5.18 -11.07
N PHE A 41 -14.10 -4.62 -12.12
CA PHE A 41 -12.70 -4.90 -12.48
C PHE A 41 -11.73 -4.47 -11.37
N VAL A 42 -11.91 -3.27 -10.81
CA VAL A 42 -11.07 -2.77 -9.71
C VAL A 42 -11.21 -3.66 -8.48
N VAL A 43 -12.44 -4.01 -8.09
CA VAL A 43 -12.69 -4.90 -6.93
C VAL A 43 -12.06 -6.27 -7.14
N TRP A 44 -12.24 -6.87 -8.32
CA TRP A 44 -11.61 -8.14 -8.66
C TRP A 44 -10.08 -8.04 -8.61
N ARG A 45 -9.51 -6.94 -9.12
CA ARG A 45 -8.07 -6.71 -9.09
C ARG A 45 -7.56 -6.54 -7.66
N ILE A 46 -8.25 -5.78 -6.81
CA ILE A 46 -7.89 -5.63 -5.40
C ILE A 46 -7.94 -6.99 -4.69
N SER A 47 -8.98 -7.79 -4.92
CA SER A 47 -9.08 -9.14 -4.35
C SER A 47 -7.91 -10.04 -4.75
N SER A 48 -7.42 -9.92 -6.00
CA SER A 48 -6.23 -10.66 -6.44
C SER A 48 -4.93 -10.26 -5.72
N TYR A 49 -4.86 -9.04 -5.20
CA TYR A 49 -3.72 -8.57 -4.42
C TYR A 49 -3.90 -8.79 -2.91
N ALA A 50 -5.13 -8.72 -2.40
CA ALA A 50 -5.44 -8.86 -0.98
C ALA A 50 -5.34 -10.32 -0.48
N GLY A 51 -5.59 -11.30 -1.36
CA GLY A 51 -5.43 -12.73 -1.03
C GLY A 51 -4.04 -13.30 -1.30
N ALA A 52 -3.12 -12.49 -1.85
CA ALA A 52 -1.74 -12.92 -2.06
C ALA A 52 -0.99 -12.77 -0.74
N GLU A 53 -0.65 -13.88 -0.10
CA GLU A 53 0.31 -13.89 1.01
C GLU A 53 1.60 -13.22 0.52
N PRO A 54 2.09 -12.15 1.19
CA PRO A 54 3.28 -11.46 0.75
C PRO A 54 4.44 -12.46 0.71
N ALA A 55 5.10 -12.56 -0.45
CA ALA A 55 6.31 -13.35 -0.57
C ALA A 55 7.31 -12.89 0.50
N VAL A 56 8.01 -13.84 1.13
CA VAL A 56 8.98 -13.57 2.21
C VAL A 56 9.97 -12.45 1.82
N GLU A 57 10.32 -12.39 0.54
CA GLU A 57 11.17 -11.36 -0.07
C GLU A 57 10.61 -9.93 0.06
N ALA A 58 9.29 -9.74 -0.06
CA ALA A 58 8.64 -8.44 0.09
C ALA A 58 8.54 -7.98 1.56
N VAL A 59 8.54 -8.94 2.50
CA VAL A 59 8.61 -8.64 3.94
C VAL A 59 10.01 -8.19 4.31
N ASP A 60 11.05 -8.85 3.80
CA ASP A 60 12.44 -8.47 4.03
C ASP A 60 12.78 -7.12 3.41
N GLU A 61 12.23 -6.82 2.22
CA GLU A 61 12.39 -5.52 1.57
C GLU A 61 11.65 -4.39 2.33
N ALA A 62 10.45 -4.68 2.87
CA ALA A 62 9.74 -3.74 3.73
C ALA A 62 10.46 -3.49 5.08
N LEU A 63 11.00 -4.54 5.70
CA LEU A 63 11.76 -4.45 6.96
C LEU A 63 13.09 -3.71 6.80
N THR A 64 13.73 -3.79 5.63
CA THR A 64 14.95 -3.02 5.32
C THR A 64 14.66 -1.59 4.88
N SER A 65 13.50 -1.32 4.27
CA SER A 65 13.02 0.03 3.94
C SER A 65 12.55 0.82 5.17
N SER A 66 12.06 0.12 6.20
CA SER A 66 11.75 0.71 7.48
C SER A 66 13.07 0.96 8.19
N ALA A 67 13.53 2.21 8.16
CA ALA A 67 14.67 2.67 8.94
C ALA A 67 14.31 2.56 10.42
N VAL A 68 14.35 1.35 10.98
CA VAL A 68 14.24 1.13 12.41
C VAL A 68 15.41 1.91 13.02
N PRO A 69 15.13 2.94 13.84
CA PRO A 69 16.20 3.75 14.41
C PRO A 69 17.06 2.82 15.28
N LYS A 70 18.28 2.54 14.80
CA LYS A 70 19.26 1.77 15.55
C LYS A 70 19.81 2.67 16.64
N ILE A 71 19.56 2.31 17.88
CA ILE A 71 20.13 3.01 19.03
C ILE A 71 21.64 2.76 19.03
N ASP A 72 22.43 3.82 19.13
CA ASP A 72 23.89 3.72 19.21
C ASP A 72 24.29 2.98 20.50
N PRO A 73 24.99 1.82 20.42
CA PRO A 73 25.44 1.08 21.60
C PRO A 73 26.35 1.91 22.52
N LYS A 74 27.08 2.89 21.98
CA LYS A 74 27.91 3.80 22.77
C LYS A 74 27.05 4.72 23.64
N ALA A 75 25.92 5.19 23.12
CA ALA A 75 24.99 6.02 23.89
C ALA A 75 24.36 5.22 25.04
N ILE A 76 24.04 3.93 24.83
CA ILE A 76 23.55 3.04 25.89
C ILE A 76 24.57 2.93 27.02
N GLY A 77 25.84 2.72 26.69
CA GLY A 77 26.91 2.63 27.70
C GLY A 77 27.09 3.93 28.48
N GLN A 78 26.99 5.08 27.81
CA GLN A 78 27.05 6.38 28.48
C GLN A 78 25.85 6.61 29.41
N ILE A 79 24.64 6.29 28.98
CA ILE A 79 23.42 6.41 29.80
C ILE A 79 23.52 5.52 31.04
N GLN A 80 23.94 4.26 30.89
CA GLN A 80 24.14 3.36 32.03
C GLN A 80 25.22 3.87 32.99
N SER A 81 26.31 4.43 32.47
CA SER A 81 27.35 5.02 33.32
C SER A 81 26.85 6.23 34.11
N LEU A 82 25.96 7.05 33.52
CA LEU A 82 25.39 8.22 34.20
C LEU A 82 24.37 7.81 35.27
N GLU A 83 23.58 6.78 35.01
CA GLU A 83 22.63 6.22 35.99
C GLU A 83 23.37 5.62 37.20
N GLN A 84 24.49 4.93 36.97
CA GLN A 84 25.26 4.26 38.03
C GLN A 84 26.11 5.22 38.87
N ASN A 85 26.57 6.34 38.29
CA ASN A 85 27.51 7.25 38.95
C ASN A 85 26.87 8.53 39.49
N SER A 86 25.57 8.76 39.28
CA SER A 86 24.90 9.97 39.77
C SER A 86 23.50 9.67 40.35
N PRO A 87 23.33 9.78 41.68
CA PRO A 87 22.03 9.62 42.34
C PRO A 87 20.97 10.62 41.85
N GLN A 88 21.39 11.83 41.46
CA GLN A 88 20.50 12.85 40.91
C GLN A 88 19.98 12.46 39.51
N VAL A 89 20.84 11.89 38.67
CA VAL A 89 20.43 11.41 37.34
C VAL A 89 19.49 10.21 37.47
N GLN A 90 19.77 9.30 38.40
CA GLN A 90 18.88 8.16 38.68
C GLN A 90 17.49 8.61 39.14
N ALA A 91 17.39 9.66 39.96
CA ALA A 91 16.11 10.23 40.38
C ALA A 91 15.33 10.81 39.18
N LEU A 92 16.00 11.51 38.25
CA LEU A 92 15.38 12.04 37.03
C LEU A 92 14.87 10.92 36.11
N PHE A 93 15.65 9.85 35.93
CA PHE A 93 15.20 8.68 35.15
C PHE A 93 14.00 7.96 35.80
N ASN A 94 14.01 7.82 37.13
CA ASN A 94 12.90 7.22 37.86
C ASN A 94 11.62 8.07 37.76
N GLN A 95 11.76 9.40 37.85
CA GLN A 95 10.64 10.32 37.69
C GLN A 95 10.08 10.29 36.26
N ALA A 96 10.95 10.34 35.24
CA ALA A 96 10.55 10.24 33.83
C ALA A 96 9.90 8.89 33.49
N ARG A 97 10.36 7.79 34.10
CA ARG A 97 9.73 6.46 33.94
C ARG A 97 8.35 6.37 34.59
N ASN A 98 8.18 6.98 35.76
CA ASN A 98 6.91 6.97 36.48
C ASN A 98 5.88 7.93 35.86
N ASN A 99 6.31 8.92 35.08
CA ASN A 99 5.41 9.88 34.45
C ASN A 99 5.94 10.41 33.10
N PRO A 100 5.93 9.59 32.05
CA PRO A 100 6.64 9.87 30.80
C PRO A 100 6.01 10.95 29.90
N PHE A 101 4.89 11.56 30.30
CA PHE A 101 4.14 12.52 29.46
C PHE A 101 3.78 13.83 30.18
N GLN A 102 4.40 14.10 31.33
CA GLN A 102 4.25 15.40 32.00
C GLN A 102 5.48 16.25 31.72
N GLU A 103 5.31 17.17 30.77
CA GLU A 103 6.15 18.36 30.59
C GLU A 103 5.59 19.52 31.41
#